data_AF-A0A2V3JLF0-F1
#
_entry.id   AF-A0A2V3JLF0-F1
#
_cell.length_a   1.000
_cell.length_b   1.000
_cell.length_c   1.000
_cell.angle_alpha   90.00
_cell.angle_beta   90.00
_cell.angle_gamma   90.00
#
_symmetry.space_group_name_H-M   'P 1'
#
loop_
_entity.id
_entity.type
_entity.pdbx_description
1 polymer ?
#
loop_
_entity_poly.entity_id
_entity_poly.type
_entity_poly.pdbx_seq_one_letter_code
_entity_poly.pdbx_strand_id
1 'polypeptide(L)'
;MAMDSIRIIYEHLRRIATLKEETRIDPFLHSNGSDGTVPWRLVTLIREHCDEFNVIVPHRAFSAATLTALGTNSIIIHPMGMLGPTDPTVRNEYNPLNPGNPNELLGIRVEDVTAFISLIKDDVGIHHEDELVQAFNVLANKVHPLALGNVRCFHSQSRMLAKKLLCLHPEFR
;
A
#
# COMPACT_ATOMS: atom_id res chain seq x y z
N MET A 1 6.18 6.31 -5.43
CA MET A 1 6.22 5.25 -6.47
C MET A 1 5.17 5.53 -7.52
N ALA A 2 5.54 6.20 -8.61
CA ALA A 2 4.58 6.71 -9.58
C ALA A 2 4.43 5.78 -10.80
N MET A 3 3.27 5.80 -11.46
CA MET A 3 2.96 4.89 -12.57
C MET A 3 3.88 5.11 -13.78
N ASP A 4 4.27 6.36 -14.04
CA ASP A 4 5.20 6.74 -15.10
C ASP A 4 6.62 6.19 -14.91
N SER A 5 7.03 5.92 -13.67
CA SER A 5 8.33 5.31 -13.36
C SER A 5 8.48 3.90 -13.95
N ILE A 6 7.38 3.17 -14.16
CA ILE A 6 7.41 1.82 -14.76
C ILE A 6 8.05 1.85 -16.15
N ARG A 7 7.74 2.87 -16.96
CA ARG A 7 8.34 3.02 -18.30
C ARG A 7 9.84 3.21 -18.22
N ILE A 8 10.31 4.05 -17.29
CA ILE A 8 11.74 4.33 -17.11
C ILE A 8 12.46 3.05 -16.67
N ILE A 9 11.90 2.32 -15.70
CA ILE A 9 12.46 1.06 -15.23
C ILE A 9 12.54 0.03 -16.37
N TYR A 10 11.50 -0.10 -17.17
CA TYR A 10 11.50 -0.98 -18.35
C TYR A 10 12.64 -0.67 -19.32
N GLU A 11 12.93 0.60 -19.58
CA GLU A 11 14.06 0.99 -20.43
C GLU A 11 15.42 0.52 -19.90
N HIS A 12 15.58 0.45 -18.58
CA HIS A 12 16.77 -0.13 -17.96
C HIS A 12 16.80 -1.65 -18.07
N LEU A 13 15.66 -2.31 -17.79
CA LEU A 13 15.54 -3.77 -17.85
C LEU A 13 15.84 -4.32 -19.24
N ARG A 14 15.39 -3.64 -20.31
CA ARG A 14 15.67 -4.05 -21.70
C ARG A 14 17.15 -3.99 -22.11
N ARG A 15 17.99 -3.28 -21.35
CA ARG A 15 19.42 -3.15 -21.64
C ARG A 15 20.26 -4.24 -20.97
N ILE A 16 19.62 -5.08 -20.15
CA ILE A 16 20.27 -6.25 -19.57
C ILE A 16 20.55 -7.23 -20.72
N ALA A 17 21.83 -7.56 -20.90
CA ALA A 17 22.29 -8.43 -21.99
C ALA A 17 22.38 -9.91 -21.59
N THR A 18 22.39 -10.19 -20.29
CA THR A 18 22.42 -11.55 -19.73
C THR A 18 21.06 -12.23 -19.92
N LEU A 19 21.09 -13.57 -19.99
CA LEU A 19 19.86 -14.35 -20.00
C LEU A 19 19.12 -14.19 -18.67
N LYS A 20 17.80 -14.37 -18.68
CA LYS A 20 16.95 -14.21 -17.49
C LYS A 20 17.45 -15.07 -16.34
N GLU A 21 17.79 -16.32 -16.62
CA GLU A 21 18.24 -17.36 -15.69
C GLU A 21 19.59 -17.02 -15.03
N GLU A 22 20.36 -16.13 -15.65
CA GLU A 22 21.67 -15.68 -15.17
C GLU A 22 21.61 -14.27 -14.56
N THR A 23 20.45 -13.64 -14.59
CA THR A 23 20.28 -12.24 -14.18
C THR A 23 19.77 -12.16 -12.75
N ARG A 24 20.45 -11.34 -11.96
CA ARG A 24 20.04 -10.92 -10.61
C ARG A 24 19.83 -9.40 -10.58
N ILE A 25 18.76 -8.95 -9.92
CA ILE A 25 18.41 -7.53 -9.80
C ILE A 25 18.21 -7.16 -8.32
N ASP A 26 18.99 -6.19 -7.84
CA ASP A 26 18.95 -5.68 -6.46
C ASP A 26 18.78 -4.14 -6.45
N PRO A 27 17.57 -3.60 -6.69
CA PRO A 27 17.37 -2.17 -6.66
C PRO A 27 17.35 -1.64 -5.23
N PHE A 28 17.84 -0.42 -5.06
CA PHE A 28 17.59 0.36 -3.85
C PHE A 28 16.12 0.80 -3.81
N LEU A 29 15.42 0.35 -2.78
CA LEU A 29 14.02 0.70 -2.54
C LEU A 29 13.93 1.76 -1.44
N HIS A 30 13.78 3.00 -1.87
CA HIS A 30 13.55 4.15 -0.99
C HIS A 30 12.32 4.94 -1.46
N SER A 31 11.16 4.71 -0.84
CA SER A 31 9.94 5.42 -1.23
C SER A 31 8.86 5.34 -0.15
N ASN A 32 8.04 6.38 -0.05
CA ASN A 32 6.82 6.36 0.77
C ASN A 32 5.61 5.72 0.05
N GLY A 33 5.85 5.07 -1.09
CA GLY A 33 4.78 4.60 -1.97
C GLY A 33 4.11 5.72 -2.76
N SER A 34 2.93 5.44 -3.32
CA SER A 34 1.90 6.42 -3.71
C SER A 34 0.72 5.70 -4.36
N ASP A 35 0.99 4.94 -5.41
CA ASP A 35 -0.04 4.24 -6.18
C ASP A 35 -0.02 2.75 -5.81
N GLY A 36 -1.16 2.25 -5.32
CA GLY A 36 -1.31 0.86 -4.88
C GLY A 36 -1.27 -0.18 -6.01
N THR A 37 -1.35 0.24 -7.28
CA THR A 37 -1.30 -0.66 -8.44
C THR A 37 0.12 -0.86 -8.98
N VAL A 38 1.03 0.07 -8.69
CA VAL A 38 2.44 0.02 -9.11
C VAL A 38 3.19 -1.22 -8.59
N PRO A 39 3.02 -1.68 -7.33
CA PRO A 39 3.78 -2.80 -6.79
C PRO A 39 3.62 -4.08 -7.62
N TRP A 40 2.38 -4.44 -7.98
CA TRP A 40 2.13 -5.62 -8.82
C TRP A 40 2.86 -5.51 -10.15
N ARG A 41 2.66 -4.40 -10.86
CA ARG A 41 3.23 -4.19 -12.20
C ARG A 41 4.76 -4.22 -12.15
N LEU A 42 5.35 -3.54 -11.17
CA LEU A 42 6.80 -3.45 -11.02
C LEU A 42 7.41 -4.81 -10.71
N VAL A 43 6.85 -5.52 -9.73
CA VAL A 43 7.34 -6.84 -9.32
C VAL A 43 7.25 -7.81 -10.49
N THR A 44 6.09 -7.94 -11.13
CA THR A 44 5.94 -8.87 -12.26
C THR A 44 6.87 -8.50 -13.42
N LEU A 45 7.02 -7.20 -13.72
CA LEU A 45 7.89 -6.75 -14.79
C LEU A 45 9.36 -7.11 -14.53
N ILE A 46 9.87 -6.87 -13.33
CA ILE A 46 11.26 -7.19 -12.97
C ILE A 46 11.48 -8.71 -13.03
N ARG A 47 10.53 -9.51 -12.53
CA ARG A 47 10.61 -10.98 -12.56
C ARG A 47 10.54 -11.60 -13.95
N GLU A 48 10.11 -10.85 -14.97
CA GLU A 48 10.25 -11.28 -16.36
C GLU A 48 11.68 -11.13 -16.90
N HIS A 49 12.52 -10.32 -16.25
CA HIS A 49 13.87 -10.00 -16.71
C HIS A 49 14.99 -10.59 -15.82
N CYS A 50 14.66 -11.32 -14.76
CA CYS A 50 15.64 -11.95 -13.88
C CYS A 50 15.11 -13.24 -13.23
N ASP A 51 16.04 -14.07 -12.76
CA ASP A 51 15.75 -15.25 -11.93
C ASP A 51 15.70 -14.89 -10.44
N GLU A 52 16.60 -13.98 -10.03
CA GLU A 52 16.68 -13.49 -8.66
C GLU A 52 16.38 -11.98 -8.59
N PHE A 53 15.27 -11.63 -7.95
CA PHE A 53 14.86 -10.25 -7.70
C PHE A 53 14.85 -9.99 -6.20
N ASN A 54 15.79 -9.19 -5.71
CA ASN A 54 15.84 -8.77 -4.31
C ASN A 54 15.57 -7.27 -4.19
N VAL A 55 15.49 -6.75 -2.97
CA VAL A 55 15.51 -5.30 -2.72
C VAL A 55 16.44 -4.94 -1.57
N ILE A 56 17.08 -3.78 -1.68
CA ILE A 56 17.87 -3.19 -0.62
C ILE A 56 17.15 -1.95 -0.09
N VAL A 57 16.80 -1.92 1.19
CA VAL A 57 16.10 -0.82 1.85
C VAL A 57 17.11 -0.02 2.69
N PRO A 58 17.68 1.08 2.17
CA PRO A 58 18.71 1.83 2.88
C PRO A 58 18.15 2.68 4.02
N HIS A 59 16.87 3.06 3.96
CA HIS A 59 16.24 3.91 4.99
C HIS A 59 14.74 3.66 5.19
N ARG A 60 13.90 3.80 4.15
CA ARG A 60 12.46 3.58 4.31
C ARG A 60 11.77 3.12 3.03
N ALA A 61 10.91 2.13 3.17
CA ALA A 61 9.96 1.69 2.14
C ALA A 61 8.58 1.57 2.79
N PHE A 62 7.64 2.46 2.45
CA PHE A 62 6.30 2.52 3.06
C PHE A 62 5.22 2.29 1.99
N SER A 63 4.04 1.85 2.42
CA SER A 63 2.85 1.68 1.57
C SER A 63 3.15 0.78 0.36
N ALA A 64 2.97 1.31 -0.87
CA ALA A 64 3.29 0.60 -2.11
C ALA A 64 4.74 0.08 -2.17
N ALA A 65 5.69 0.74 -1.52
CA ALA A 65 7.07 0.26 -1.49
C ALA A 65 7.20 -0.99 -0.62
N THR A 66 6.56 -1.02 0.55
CA THR A 66 6.47 -2.24 1.36
C THR A 66 5.88 -3.39 0.56
N LEU A 67 4.75 -3.16 -0.13
CA LEU A 67 4.15 -4.17 -1.00
C LEU A 67 5.14 -4.70 -2.05
N THR A 68 5.90 -3.82 -2.69
CA THR A 68 6.94 -4.20 -3.67
C THR A 68 7.98 -5.10 -3.03
N ALA A 69 8.47 -4.75 -1.83
CA ALA A 69 9.43 -5.56 -1.09
C ALA A 69 8.89 -6.97 -0.80
N LEU A 70 7.61 -7.10 -0.42
CA LEU A 70 6.98 -8.40 -0.16
C LEU A 70 6.92 -9.31 -1.39
N GLY A 71 7.02 -8.77 -2.61
CA GLY A 71 7.02 -9.53 -3.85
C GLY A 71 8.40 -9.99 -4.34
N THR A 72 9.45 -9.79 -3.53
CA THR A 72 10.84 -10.09 -3.89
C THR A 72 11.29 -11.45 -3.37
N ASN A 73 12.47 -11.91 -3.76
CA ASN A 73 13.11 -13.12 -3.25
C ASN A 73 13.74 -12.88 -1.87
N SER A 74 14.35 -11.72 -1.66
CA SER A 74 14.92 -11.33 -0.37
C SER A 74 14.88 -9.82 -0.15
N ILE A 75 14.76 -9.44 1.12
CA ILE A 75 14.70 -8.04 1.56
C ILE A 75 15.91 -7.77 2.45
N ILE A 76 16.87 -6.99 1.96
CA ILE A 76 18.04 -6.55 2.72
C ILE A 76 17.74 -5.18 3.31
N ILE A 77 17.66 -5.08 4.64
CA ILE A 77 17.34 -3.82 5.34
C ILE A 77 18.59 -3.32 6.07
N HIS A 78 18.98 -2.07 5.81
CA HIS A 78 20.03 -1.40 6.57
C HIS A 78 19.63 -1.26 8.06
N PRO A 79 20.55 -1.19 9.05
CA PRO A 79 20.17 -1.07 10.47
C PRO A 79 19.29 0.15 10.81
N MET A 80 19.37 1.21 9.99
CA MET A 80 18.52 2.41 10.08
C MET A 80 17.36 2.40 9.07
N GLY A 81 17.14 1.25 8.43
CA GLY A 81 16.13 0.97 7.43
C GLY A 81 14.84 0.46 8.08
N MET A 82 13.69 0.71 7.46
CA MET A 82 12.42 0.13 7.92
C MET A 82 11.43 -0.08 6.77
N LEU A 83 10.57 -1.08 6.96
CA LEU A 83 9.34 -1.24 6.19
C LEU A 83 8.18 -0.60 6.96
N GLY A 84 7.39 0.22 6.29
CA GLY A 84 6.20 0.85 6.85
C GLY A 84 4.92 0.06 6.57
N PRO A 85 3.78 0.49 7.13
CA PRO A 85 2.48 -0.13 6.86
C PRO A 85 2.14 -0.10 5.36
N THR A 86 1.42 -1.13 4.89
CA THR A 86 0.91 -1.24 3.50
C THR A 86 -0.43 -0.53 3.30
N ASP A 87 -0.84 0.20 4.31
CA ASP A 87 -2.21 0.66 4.44
C ASP A 87 -2.52 1.83 3.51
N PRO A 88 -3.68 1.80 2.82
CA PRO A 88 -4.01 2.83 1.86
C PRO A 88 -4.63 4.05 2.54
N THR A 89 -4.25 5.23 2.06
CA THR A 89 -4.97 6.47 2.30
C THR A 89 -5.87 6.75 1.11
N VAL A 90 -7.18 6.79 1.33
CA VAL A 90 -8.16 7.09 0.30
C VAL A 90 -8.23 8.60 0.07
N ARG A 91 -8.20 9.00 -1.20
CA ARG A 91 -8.45 10.37 -1.67
C ARG A 91 -9.36 10.32 -2.89
N ASN A 92 -10.58 10.83 -2.75
CA ASN A 92 -11.52 11.02 -3.85
C ASN A 92 -12.32 12.32 -3.63
N GLU A 93 -13.13 12.71 -4.62
CA GLU A 93 -13.95 13.93 -4.59
C GLU A 93 -14.94 14.02 -3.42
N TYR A 94 -15.21 12.90 -2.73
CA TYR A 94 -16.11 12.83 -1.58
C TYR A 94 -15.37 12.92 -0.24
N ASN A 95 -14.04 13.05 -0.23
CA ASN A 95 -13.28 13.31 0.97
C ASN A 95 -13.56 14.74 1.50
N PRO A 96 -13.50 14.96 2.83
CA PRO A 96 -13.67 16.29 3.39
C PRO A 96 -12.52 17.22 2.99
N LEU A 97 -12.75 18.53 3.01
CA LEU A 97 -11.69 19.53 2.82
C LEU A 97 -10.71 19.51 4.01
N ASN A 98 -9.44 19.74 3.72
CA ASN A 98 -8.40 19.83 4.75
C ASN A 98 -8.53 21.16 5.52
N PRO A 99 -8.72 21.14 6.86
CA PRO A 99 -8.85 22.36 7.65
C PRO A 99 -7.62 23.28 7.59
N GLY A 100 -6.42 22.71 7.40
CA GLY A 100 -5.16 23.47 7.31
C GLY A 100 -4.85 23.98 5.90
N ASN A 101 -5.50 23.44 4.87
CA ASN A 101 -5.37 23.89 3.49
C ASN A 101 -6.68 23.59 2.72
N PRO A 102 -7.62 24.53 2.65
CA PRO A 102 -8.93 24.31 2.01
C PRO A 102 -8.89 23.96 0.52
N ASN A 103 -7.73 24.12 -0.16
CA ASN A 103 -7.56 23.71 -1.55
C ASN A 103 -7.22 22.21 -1.70
N GLU A 104 -7.05 21.48 -0.61
CA GLU A 104 -6.73 20.07 -0.60
C GLU A 104 -7.83 19.24 0.07
N LEU A 105 -8.06 18.05 -0.47
CA LEU A 105 -8.91 17.05 0.15
C LEU A 105 -8.12 16.31 1.24
N LEU A 106 -8.71 16.18 2.41
CA LEU A 106 -8.15 15.44 3.52
C LEU A 106 -8.19 13.93 3.22
N GLY A 107 -7.03 13.30 3.16
CA GLY A 107 -6.94 11.85 2.99
C GLY A 107 -7.51 11.11 4.20
N ILE A 108 -8.28 10.04 3.95
CA ILE A 108 -8.85 9.18 4.99
C ILE A 108 -8.03 7.89 5.02
N ARG A 109 -7.36 7.61 6.14
CA ARG A 109 -6.69 6.32 6.33
C ARG A 109 -7.71 5.25 6.65
N VAL A 110 -7.53 4.07 6.08
CA VAL A 110 -8.40 2.92 6.37
C VAL A 110 -8.32 2.53 7.86
N GLU A 111 -7.15 2.69 8.47
CA GLU A 111 -6.88 2.35 9.86
C GLU A 111 -7.66 3.26 10.79
N ASP A 112 -7.77 4.55 10.46
CA ASP A 112 -8.50 5.51 11.29
C ASP A 112 -10.00 5.17 11.34
N VAL A 113 -10.56 4.75 10.20
CA VAL A 113 -11.97 4.33 10.15
C VAL A 113 -12.17 3.04 10.93
N THR A 114 -11.27 2.08 10.80
CA THR A 114 -11.34 0.81 11.53
C THR A 114 -11.16 1.03 13.04
N ALA A 115 -10.20 1.86 13.42
CA ALA A 115 -9.90 2.24 14.80
C ALA A 115 -11.06 3.00 15.43
N PHE A 116 -11.77 3.86 14.69
CA PHE A 116 -12.97 4.53 15.20
C PHE A 116 -14.07 3.53 15.57
N ILE A 117 -14.29 2.51 14.72
CA ILE A 117 -15.28 1.47 15.03
C ILE A 117 -14.82 0.60 16.22
N SER A 118 -13.54 0.28 16.31
CA SER A 118 -12.98 -0.43 17.46
C SER A 118 -13.05 0.39 18.75
N LEU A 119 -12.78 1.70 18.72
CA LEU A 119 -12.94 2.58 19.87
C LEU A 119 -14.36 2.51 20.44
N ILE A 120 -15.37 2.57 19.57
CA ILE A 120 -16.78 2.49 19.99
C ILE A 120 -17.09 1.14 20.64
N LYS A 121 -16.66 0.05 20.02
CA LYS A 121 -17.02 -1.30 20.45
C LYS A 121 -16.17 -1.79 21.62
N ASP A 122 -14.86 -1.69 21.49
CA ASP A 122 -13.89 -2.37 22.35
C ASP A 122 -13.52 -1.51 23.57
N ASP A 123 -13.35 -0.20 23.38
CA ASP A 123 -12.89 0.71 24.45
C ASP A 123 -14.06 1.33 25.21
N VAL A 124 -15.08 1.83 24.50
CA VAL A 124 -16.28 2.41 25.13
C VAL A 124 -17.26 1.32 25.56
N GLY A 125 -17.22 0.13 24.93
CA GLY A 125 -18.09 -0.98 25.26
C GLY A 125 -19.52 -0.86 24.71
N ILE A 126 -19.72 -0.06 23.66
CA ILE A 126 -21.03 0.10 23.01
C ILE A 126 -21.25 -1.09 22.08
N HIS A 127 -22.20 -1.95 22.45
CA HIS A 127 -22.53 -3.16 21.69
C HIS A 127 -24.00 -3.22 21.25
N HIS A 128 -24.86 -2.33 21.75
CA HIS A 128 -26.28 -2.32 21.39
C HIS A 128 -26.47 -1.75 19.98
N GLU A 129 -27.29 -2.42 19.16
CA GLU A 129 -27.45 -2.07 17.74
C GLU A 129 -27.92 -0.63 17.54
N ASP A 130 -28.86 -0.15 18.34
CA ASP A 130 -29.38 1.22 18.25
C ASP A 130 -28.28 2.28 18.49
N GLU A 131 -27.40 2.04 19.46
CA GLU A 131 -26.27 2.93 19.79
C GLU A 131 -25.20 2.90 18.69
N LEU A 132 -24.94 1.73 18.11
CA LEU A 132 -24.04 1.59 16.96
C LEU A 132 -24.58 2.30 15.72
N VAL A 133 -25.88 2.24 15.47
CA VAL A 133 -26.54 2.99 14.38
C VAL A 133 -26.40 4.49 14.61
N GLN A 134 -26.55 4.98 15.84
CA GLN A 134 -26.34 6.40 16.15
C GLN A 134 -24.89 6.83 15.89
N ALA A 135 -23.91 6.06 16.37
CA ALA A 135 -22.49 6.35 16.13
C ALA A 135 -22.13 6.31 14.64
N PHE A 136 -22.66 5.34 13.89
CA PHE A 136 -22.49 5.26 12.45
C PHE A 136 -23.11 6.46 11.72
N ASN A 137 -24.31 6.89 12.12
CA ASN A 137 -24.96 8.06 11.55
C ASN A 137 -24.16 9.35 11.81
N VAL A 138 -23.55 9.50 13.00
CA VAL A 138 -22.63 10.62 13.29
C VAL A 138 -21.44 10.60 12.32
N LEU A 139 -20.83 9.44 12.08
CA LEU A 139 -19.73 9.31 11.14
C LEU A 139 -20.15 9.61 9.69
N ALA A 140 -21.25 8.99 9.22
CA ALA A 140 -21.75 9.14 7.85
C ALA A 140 -22.24 10.58 7.53
N ASN A 141 -22.62 11.35 8.55
CA ASN A 141 -22.93 12.78 8.42
C ASN A 141 -21.68 13.66 8.31
N LYS A 142 -20.51 13.19 8.76
CA LYS A 142 -19.23 13.93 8.71
C LYS A 142 -18.35 13.50 7.54
N VAL A 143 -18.44 12.24 7.15
CA VAL A 143 -17.68 11.63 6.07
C VAL A 143 -18.66 11.06 5.06
N HIS A 144 -18.56 11.51 3.82
CA HIS A 144 -19.48 11.10 2.78
C HIS A 144 -19.50 9.56 2.62
N PRO A 145 -20.67 8.90 2.49
CA PRO A 145 -20.76 7.44 2.39
C PRO A 145 -19.95 6.82 1.25
N LEU A 146 -19.81 7.50 0.11
CA LEU A 146 -18.94 7.04 -0.99
C LEU A 146 -17.45 7.04 -0.61
N ALA A 147 -17.00 7.93 0.27
CA ALA A 147 -15.65 7.88 0.83
C ALA A 147 -15.48 6.67 1.78
N LEU A 148 -16.49 6.36 2.62
CA LEU A 148 -16.47 5.17 3.49
C LEU A 148 -16.52 3.85 2.71
N GLY A 149 -17.33 3.78 1.65
CA GLY A 149 -17.35 2.63 0.74
C GLY A 149 -15.99 2.42 0.06
N ASN A 150 -15.35 3.52 -0.34
CA ASN A 150 -14.03 3.51 -0.98
C ASN A 150 -12.94 3.00 -0.01
N VAL A 151 -12.98 3.39 1.27
CA VAL A 151 -12.14 2.84 2.36
C VAL A 151 -12.19 1.30 2.40
N ARG A 152 -13.40 0.72 2.37
CA ARG A 152 -13.57 -0.74 2.36
C ARG A 152 -12.96 -1.38 1.10
N CYS A 153 -13.17 -0.78 -0.06
CA CYS A 153 -12.61 -1.27 -1.33
C CYS A 153 -11.09 -1.26 -1.31
N PHE A 154 -10.47 -0.15 -0.91
CA PHE A 154 -9.01 -0.02 -0.85
C PHE A 154 -8.39 -0.96 0.19
N HIS A 155 -9.02 -1.15 1.35
CA HIS A 155 -8.59 -2.13 2.33
C HIS A 155 -8.53 -3.55 1.73
N SER A 156 -9.63 -3.96 1.07
CA SER A 156 -9.72 -5.27 0.42
C SER A 156 -8.68 -5.44 -0.68
N GLN A 157 -8.49 -4.41 -1.51
CA GLN A 157 -7.51 -4.41 -2.60
C GLN A 157 -6.08 -4.49 -2.09
N SER A 158 -5.71 -3.69 -1.09
CA SER A 158 -4.37 -3.72 -0.49
C SER A 158 -4.07 -5.10 0.10
N ARG A 159 -5.01 -5.67 0.87
CA ARG A 159 -4.86 -7.01 1.45
C ARG A 159 -4.76 -8.12 0.40
N MET A 160 -5.57 -8.04 -0.65
CA MET A 160 -5.49 -8.98 -1.78
C MET A 160 -4.13 -8.88 -2.47
N LEU A 161 -3.64 -7.67 -2.72
CA LEU A 161 -2.37 -7.45 -3.39
C LEU A 161 -1.19 -7.92 -2.53
N ALA A 162 -1.18 -7.60 -1.24
CA ALA A 162 -0.19 -8.08 -0.29
C ALA A 162 -0.08 -9.61 -0.31
N LYS A 163 -1.23 -10.31 -0.27
CA LYS A 163 -1.26 -11.77 -0.38
C LYS A 163 -0.67 -12.27 -1.69
N LYS A 164 -1.06 -11.69 -2.82
CA LYS A 164 -0.55 -12.09 -4.13
C LYS A 164 0.97 -11.90 -4.23
N LEU A 165 1.49 -10.80 -3.69
CA LEU A 165 2.93 -10.51 -3.69
C LEU A 165 3.68 -11.45 -2.76
N LEU A 166 3.16 -11.70 -1.56
CA LEU A 166 3.73 -12.70 -0.64
C LEU A 166 3.81 -14.08 -1.28
N CYS A 167 2.81 -14.52 -2.04
CA CYS A 167 2.87 -15.80 -2.77
C CYS A 167 4.00 -15.89 -3.81
N LEU A 168 4.60 -14.76 -4.21
CA LEU A 168 5.78 -14.75 -5.08
C LEU A 168 7.09 -14.89 -4.30
N HIS A 169 7.06 -14.60 -3.00
CA HIS A 169 8.21 -14.70 -2.11
C HIS A 169 8.50 -16.18 -1.81
N PRO A 170 9.76 -16.65 -1.91
CA PRO A 170 10.11 -18.07 -1.81
C PRO A 170 9.62 -18.76 -0.53
N GLU A 171 9.68 -18.07 0.60
CA GLU A 171 9.28 -18.60 1.92
C GLU A 171 7.76 -18.89 2.05
N PHE A 172 6.93 -18.27 1.22
CA PHE A 172 5.47 -18.36 1.30
C PHE A 172 4.84 -19.09 0.10
N ARG A 173 5.65 -19.79 -0.68
CA ARG A 173 5.25 -20.49 -1.90
C ARG A 173 4.85 -21.94 -1.64
#